data_AF-A0A4T0NNC8-F1
#
_entry.id   AF-A0A4T0NNC8-F1
#
_cell.length_a   1.000
_cell.length_b   1.000
_cell.length_c   1.000
_cell.angle_alpha   90.00
_cell.angle_beta   90.00
_cell.angle_gamma   90.00
#
_symmetry.space_group_name_H-M   'P 1'
#
loop_
_entity.id
_entity.type
_entity.pdbx_description
1 polymer ?
#
loop_
_entity_poly.entity_id
_entity_poly.type
_entity_poly.pdbx_seq_one_letter_code
_entity_poly.pdbx_strand_id
1 'polypeptide(L)'
;MTEVSVHPLVILNVSDQINRSKCINSIIIGNQLGRSVDIINSFELRLLDDGSIDDEYLTGRLELYNQVFPQFELLGFYTNIPESEHLQEQLFKYRESPLMLYYDESITDSLPFEIYELIKSYEKIFTNNLNLTIKSSEVEMISINHSNKYTNNQLKDSIDGDFNSISLLHSRLSVIVNYLNSLGDSQPDPEINAMLNSLYHLLNTDSHQYKDEFNTEFNDTQLTTLLSSLTTSTNSLNSLLNKFQVINNSFDLLAQQQ
;
A
#
# COMPACT_ATOMS: atom_id res chain seq x y z
N MET A 1 -17.68 -3.43 -12.72
CA MET A 1 -16.25 -3.69 -12.43
C MET A 1 -16.10 -3.71 -10.93
N THR A 2 -15.62 -4.82 -10.40
CA THR A 2 -15.22 -5.01 -9.01
C THR A 2 -13.86 -4.34 -8.82
N GLU A 3 -13.74 -3.46 -7.84
CA GLU A 3 -12.47 -2.80 -7.52
C GLU A 3 -11.82 -3.59 -6.39
N VAL A 4 -10.64 -4.15 -6.66
CA VAL A 4 -9.92 -4.96 -5.67
C VAL A 4 -8.70 -4.19 -5.22
N SER A 5 -8.63 -3.97 -3.92
CA SER A 5 -7.46 -3.40 -3.30
C SER A 5 -6.72 -4.40 -2.44
N VAL A 6 -5.40 -4.33 -2.44
CA VAL A 6 -4.52 -5.19 -1.64
C VAL A 6 -3.69 -4.34 -0.71
N HIS A 7 -3.69 -4.71 0.57
CA HIS A 7 -2.81 -4.13 1.57
C HIS A 7 -1.38 -4.69 1.44
N PRO A 8 -0.34 -3.86 1.58
CA PRO A 8 1.05 -4.31 1.48
C PRO A 8 1.44 -5.41 2.46
N LEU A 9 0.77 -5.50 3.62
CA LEU A 9 1.00 -6.58 4.58
C LEU A 9 0.78 -7.97 3.95
N VAL A 10 -0.24 -8.11 3.09
CA VAL A 10 -0.55 -9.35 2.37
C VAL A 10 0.62 -9.74 1.46
N ILE A 11 1.19 -8.75 0.76
CA ILE A 11 2.34 -8.94 -0.13
C ILE A 11 3.57 -9.38 0.67
N LEU A 12 3.80 -8.78 1.85
CA LEU A 12 4.90 -9.17 2.73
C LEU A 12 4.73 -10.59 3.27
N ASN A 13 3.52 -10.97 3.70
CA ASN A 13 3.22 -12.32 4.17
C ASN A 13 3.47 -13.36 3.06
N VAL A 14 3.04 -13.05 1.83
CA VAL A 14 3.28 -13.88 0.66
C VAL A 14 4.77 -14.04 0.38
N SER A 15 5.52 -12.94 0.38
CA SER A 15 6.98 -12.94 0.16
C SER A 15 7.72 -13.78 1.22
N ASP A 16 7.34 -13.63 2.49
CA ASP A 16 7.89 -14.43 3.58
C ASP A 16 7.57 -15.93 3.40
N GLN A 17 6.36 -16.27 2.97
CA GLN A 17 5.96 -17.65 2.73
C GLN A 17 6.68 -18.27 1.53
N ILE A 18 6.86 -17.54 0.42
CA ILE A 18 7.69 -17.97 -0.72
C ILE A 18 9.09 -18.33 -0.25
N ASN A 19 9.67 -17.49 0.62
CA ASN A 19 11.01 -17.70 1.12
C ASN A 19 11.11 -18.89 2.09
N ARG A 20 10.04 -19.17 2.85
CA ARG A 20 9.96 -20.33 3.77
C ARG A 20 9.59 -21.63 3.07
N SER A 21 8.84 -21.60 1.97
CA SER A 21 8.29 -22.78 1.30
C SER A 21 8.04 -22.52 -0.19
N LYS A 22 8.55 -23.41 -1.06
CA LYS A 22 8.42 -23.29 -2.52
C LYS A 22 6.98 -23.39 -3.05
N CYS A 23 6.08 -24.05 -2.33
CA CYS A 23 4.67 -24.16 -2.70
C CYS A 23 3.84 -23.32 -1.73
N ILE A 24 3.04 -22.40 -2.27
CA ILE A 24 2.35 -21.39 -1.48
C ILE A 24 0.86 -21.53 -1.73
N ASN A 25 0.15 -22.04 -0.72
CA ASN A 25 -1.30 -22.06 -0.67
C ASN A 25 -1.71 -21.29 0.57
N SER A 26 -2.40 -20.18 0.38
CA SER A 26 -2.80 -19.30 1.48
C SER A 26 -4.17 -18.74 1.25
N ILE A 27 -4.88 -18.48 2.34
CA ILE A 27 -6.19 -17.85 2.30
C ILE A 27 -5.98 -16.35 2.47
N ILE A 28 -6.72 -15.57 1.69
CA ILE A 28 -6.80 -14.12 1.82
C ILE A 28 -8.13 -13.74 2.48
N ILE A 29 -8.02 -12.84 3.45
CA ILE A 29 -9.14 -12.32 4.23
C ILE A 29 -9.16 -10.80 4.17
N GLY A 30 -10.36 -10.24 4.34
CA GLY A 30 -10.53 -8.80 4.33
C GLY A 30 -11.98 -8.41 4.32
N ASN A 31 -12.25 -7.20 3.83
CA ASN A 31 -13.57 -6.60 3.86
C ASN A 31 -14.15 -6.53 2.45
N GLN A 32 -15.45 -6.80 2.33
CA GLN A 32 -16.19 -6.54 1.10
C GLN A 32 -17.26 -5.49 1.35
N LEU A 33 -17.12 -4.33 0.72
CA LEU A 33 -18.09 -3.25 0.74
C LEU A 33 -18.75 -3.13 -0.64
N GLY A 34 -19.82 -3.90 -0.84
CA GLY A 34 -20.53 -3.98 -2.12
C GLY A 34 -19.64 -4.54 -3.23
N ARG A 35 -19.20 -3.66 -4.14
CA ARG A 35 -18.32 -4.00 -5.28
C ARG A 35 -16.85 -3.63 -5.06
N SER A 36 -16.52 -3.05 -3.91
CA SER A 36 -15.13 -2.82 -3.51
C SER A 36 -14.72 -3.93 -2.54
N VAL A 37 -13.62 -4.59 -2.86
CA VAL A 37 -13.04 -5.66 -2.04
C VAL A 37 -11.68 -5.21 -1.57
N ASP A 38 -11.48 -5.19 -0.26
CA ASP A 38 -10.23 -4.78 0.37
C ASP A 38 -9.59 -6.00 1.03
N ILE A 39 -8.46 -6.46 0.48
CA ILE A 39 -7.70 -7.61 0.97
C ILE A 39 -6.68 -7.11 1.99
N ILE A 40 -6.88 -7.44 3.27
CA ILE A 40 -6.15 -6.83 4.39
C ILE A 40 -5.10 -7.78 4.95
N ASN A 41 -5.42 -9.07 5.04
CA ASN A 41 -4.53 -10.06 5.67
C ASN A 41 -4.57 -11.39 4.93
N SER A 42 -3.57 -12.22 5.19
CA SER A 42 -3.45 -13.56 4.65
C SER A 42 -2.87 -14.51 5.69
N PHE A 43 -3.23 -15.79 5.59
CA PHE A 43 -2.64 -16.83 6.41
C PHE A 43 -2.50 -18.14 5.63
N GLU A 44 -1.58 -18.98 6.10
CA GLU A 44 -1.21 -20.22 5.44
C GLU A 44 -2.32 -21.27 5.52
N LEU A 45 -2.59 -21.89 4.38
CA LEU A 45 -3.54 -23.00 4.27
C LEU A 45 -2.81 -24.32 4.50
N ARG A 46 -3.39 -25.19 5.34
CA ARG A 46 -2.93 -26.57 5.47
C ARG A 46 -3.72 -27.46 4.52
N LEU A 47 -3.00 -28.20 3.70
CA LEU A 47 -3.55 -29.25 2.87
C LEU A 47 -3.30 -30.60 3.54
N LEU A 48 -4.29 -31.49 3.41
CA LEU A 48 -4.16 -32.89 3.76
C LEU A 48 -3.28 -33.60 2.72
N ASP A 49 -2.83 -34.83 3.03
CA ASP A 49 -1.98 -35.63 2.14
C ASP A 49 -2.65 -35.91 0.77
N ASP A 50 -3.98 -35.86 0.72
CA ASP A 50 -4.80 -36.03 -0.50
C ASP A 50 -4.93 -34.72 -1.33
N GLY A 51 -4.30 -33.63 -0.91
CA GLY A 51 -4.38 -32.31 -1.55
C GLY A 51 -5.67 -31.54 -1.27
N SER A 52 -6.54 -32.06 -0.39
CA SER A 52 -7.75 -31.38 0.07
C SER A 52 -7.48 -30.38 1.18
N ILE A 53 -8.33 -29.35 1.26
CA ILE A 53 -8.31 -28.36 2.35
C ILE A 53 -8.68 -29.04 3.67
N ASP A 54 -7.89 -28.79 4.72
CA ASP A 54 -8.25 -29.13 6.09
C ASP A 54 -9.36 -28.18 6.58
N ASP A 55 -10.61 -28.61 6.42
CA ASP A 55 -11.81 -27.84 6.79
C ASP A 55 -11.85 -27.53 8.30
N GLU A 56 -11.32 -28.40 9.17
CA GLU A 56 -11.28 -28.19 10.63
C GLU A 56 -10.27 -27.10 10.99
N TYR A 57 -9.08 -27.14 10.40
CA TYR A 57 -8.07 -26.10 10.57
C TYR A 57 -8.54 -24.74 10.03
N LEU A 58 -9.16 -24.72 8.84
CA LEU A 58 -9.67 -23.50 8.21
C LEU A 58 -10.76 -22.87 9.07
N THR A 59 -11.76 -23.65 9.48
CA THR A 59 -12.89 -23.16 10.30
C THR A 59 -12.40 -22.63 11.64
N GLY A 60 -11.55 -23.39 12.35
CA GLY A 60 -10.98 -22.96 13.62
C GLY A 60 -10.15 -21.68 13.50
N ARG A 61 -9.38 -21.51 12.41
CA ARG A 61 -8.65 -20.27 12.13
C ARG A 61 -9.56 -19.10 11.84
N LEU A 62 -10.58 -19.28 11.01
CA LEU A 62 -11.56 -18.22 10.71
C LEU A 62 -12.30 -17.78 11.97
N GLU A 63 -12.67 -18.70 12.87
CA GLU A 63 -13.29 -18.35 14.15
C GLU A 63 -12.38 -17.49 15.03
N LEU A 64 -11.09 -17.82 15.11
CA LEU A 64 -10.11 -17.01 15.84
C LEU A 64 -9.96 -15.61 15.24
N TYR A 65 -9.95 -15.50 13.91
CA TYR A 65 -9.93 -14.20 13.24
C TYR A 65 -11.23 -13.42 13.49
N ASN A 66 -12.39 -14.07 13.44
CA ASN A 66 -13.68 -13.44 13.72
C ASN A 66 -13.80 -12.92 15.16
N GLN A 67 -13.13 -13.54 16.13
CA GLN A 67 -13.08 -13.04 17.51
C GLN A 67 -12.32 -11.72 17.64
N VAL A 68 -11.27 -11.51 16.84
CA VAL A 68 -10.43 -10.30 16.90
C VAL A 68 -10.91 -9.24 15.91
N PHE A 69 -11.34 -9.67 14.72
CA PHE A 69 -11.77 -8.84 13.60
C PHE A 69 -13.09 -9.36 13.01
N PRO A 70 -14.24 -9.01 13.60
CA PRO A 70 -15.55 -9.54 13.18
C PRO A 70 -15.99 -9.13 11.77
N GLN A 71 -15.38 -8.08 11.23
CA GLN A 71 -15.66 -7.55 9.89
C GLN A 71 -14.94 -8.31 8.77
N PHE A 72 -13.94 -9.13 9.11
CA PHE A 72 -13.14 -9.84 8.12
C PHE A 72 -13.87 -11.08 7.65
N GLU A 73 -13.96 -11.23 6.35
CA GLU A 73 -14.51 -12.40 5.69
C GLU A 73 -13.45 -13.08 4.84
N LEU A 74 -13.67 -14.37 4.56
CA LEU A 74 -12.88 -15.10 3.59
C LEU A 74 -13.20 -14.55 2.20
N LEU A 75 -12.18 -14.00 1.53
CA LEU A 75 -12.31 -13.40 0.20
C LEU A 75 -11.86 -14.37 -0.90
N GLY A 76 -10.89 -15.23 -0.61
CA GLY A 76 -10.33 -16.13 -1.60
C GLY A 76 -8.99 -16.73 -1.18
N PHE A 77 -8.14 -17.01 -2.16
CA PHE A 77 -6.84 -17.63 -1.94
C PHE A 77 -5.74 -17.04 -2.81
N TYR A 78 -4.52 -17.32 -2.40
CA TYR A 78 -3.29 -17.02 -3.09
C TYR A 78 -2.65 -18.33 -3.57
N THR A 79 -2.15 -18.34 -4.81
CA THR A 79 -1.41 -19.46 -5.38
C THR A 79 -0.26 -19.00 -6.28
N ASN A 80 0.84 -19.77 -6.28
CA ASN A 80 1.92 -19.67 -7.27
C ASN A 80 1.80 -20.78 -8.34
N ILE A 81 0.85 -21.72 -8.18
CA ILE A 81 0.65 -22.85 -9.09
C ILE A 81 -0.70 -22.67 -9.81
N PRO A 82 -0.69 -22.50 -11.15
CA PRO A 82 -1.91 -22.21 -11.91
C PRO A 82 -2.88 -23.41 -12.00
N GLU A 83 -2.41 -24.64 -11.77
CA GLU A 83 -3.16 -25.89 -12.05
C GLU A 83 -3.90 -26.52 -10.85
N SER A 84 -4.26 -25.75 -9.83
CA SER A 84 -4.97 -26.29 -8.68
C SER A 84 -6.50 -26.19 -8.83
N GLU A 85 -7.06 -26.79 -9.88
CA GLU A 85 -8.52 -26.89 -10.10
C GLU A 85 -9.24 -27.47 -8.88
N HIS A 86 -8.62 -28.47 -8.22
CA HIS A 86 -9.15 -29.07 -7.00
C HIS A 86 -9.29 -28.08 -5.83
N LEU A 87 -8.37 -27.12 -5.68
CA LEU A 87 -8.46 -26.09 -4.65
C LEU A 87 -9.55 -25.07 -4.99
N GLN A 88 -9.62 -24.67 -6.27
CA GLN A 88 -10.64 -23.75 -6.75
C GLN A 88 -12.04 -24.31 -6.48
N GLU A 89 -12.27 -25.60 -6.79
CA GLU A 89 -13.53 -26.29 -6.53
C GLU A 89 -13.89 -26.35 -5.05
N GLN A 90 -12.92 -26.61 -4.18
CA GLN A 90 -13.16 -26.71 -2.73
C GLN A 90 -13.48 -25.35 -2.11
N LEU A 91 -12.93 -24.25 -2.64
CA LEU A 91 -13.21 -22.91 -2.15
C LEU A 91 -14.61 -22.39 -2.50
N PHE A 92 -15.23 -22.90 -3.57
CA PHE A 92 -16.64 -22.64 -3.86
C PHE A 92 -17.60 -23.12 -2.77
N LYS A 93 -17.17 -24.00 -1.85
CA LYS A 93 -17.96 -24.37 -0.67
C LYS A 93 -18.13 -23.21 0.32
N TYR A 94 -17.14 -22.32 0.37
CA TYR A 94 -17.07 -21.22 1.34
C TYR A 94 -17.58 -19.90 0.77
N ARG A 95 -17.35 -19.65 -0.52
CA ARG A 95 -17.73 -18.41 -1.20
C ARG A 95 -18.24 -18.66 -2.61
N GLU A 96 -19.28 -17.94 -3.01
CA GLU A 96 -19.88 -18.06 -4.35
C GLU A 96 -18.97 -17.52 -5.47
N SER A 97 -18.18 -16.48 -5.18
CA SER A 97 -17.18 -15.88 -6.09
C SER A 97 -15.88 -15.64 -5.32
N PRO A 98 -14.99 -16.64 -5.22
CA PRO A 98 -13.70 -16.48 -4.57
C PRO A 98 -12.72 -15.73 -5.48
N LEU A 99 -11.88 -14.88 -4.87
CA LEU A 99 -10.76 -14.24 -5.55
C LEU A 99 -9.54 -15.16 -5.57
N MET A 100 -8.83 -15.18 -6.69
CA MET A 100 -7.55 -15.87 -6.85
C MET A 100 -6.46 -14.84 -7.11
N LEU A 101 -5.52 -14.72 -6.18
CA LEU A 101 -4.31 -13.94 -6.35
C LEU A 101 -3.21 -14.87 -6.87
N TYR A 102 -2.81 -14.66 -8.12
CA TYR A 102 -1.74 -15.39 -8.76
C TYR A 102 -0.44 -14.60 -8.66
N TYR A 103 0.62 -15.27 -8.25
CA TYR A 103 1.97 -14.71 -8.29
C TYR A 103 2.74 -15.34 -9.44
N ASP A 104 3.40 -14.48 -10.21
CA ASP A 104 4.25 -14.91 -11.30
C ASP A 104 5.69 -14.47 -11.04
N GLU A 105 6.57 -15.43 -10.77
CA GLU A 105 8.00 -15.21 -10.56
C GLU A 105 8.72 -14.62 -11.79
N SER A 106 8.13 -14.74 -12.99
CA SER A 106 8.76 -14.29 -14.23
C SER A 106 8.64 -12.77 -14.46
N ILE A 107 7.76 -12.09 -13.73
CA ILE A 107 7.52 -10.65 -13.88
C ILE A 107 8.53 -9.85 -13.05
N THR A 108 9.46 -9.17 -13.71
CA THR A 108 10.50 -8.36 -13.05
C THR A 108 10.24 -6.86 -13.07
N ASP A 109 9.47 -6.37 -14.05
CA ASP A 109 9.37 -4.94 -14.36
C ASP A 109 8.12 -4.28 -13.73
N SER A 110 7.14 -5.07 -13.32
CA SER A 110 5.92 -4.62 -12.65
C SER A 110 5.64 -5.47 -11.42
N LEU A 111 4.59 -5.10 -10.67
CA LEU A 111 4.14 -5.90 -9.54
C LEU A 111 3.81 -7.33 -10.02
N PRO A 112 4.45 -8.38 -9.47
CA PRO A 112 4.31 -9.77 -9.94
C PRO A 112 3.02 -10.43 -9.43
N PHE A 113 1.91 -9.69 -9.37
CA PHE A 113 0.63 -10.17 -8.87
C PHE A 113 -0.47 -9.89 -9.88
N GLU A 114 -1.22 -10.94 -10.22
CA GLU A 114 -2.43 -10.87 -11.02
C GLU A 114 -3.62 -11.34 -10.18
N ILE A 115 -4.77 -10.69 -10.33
CA ILE A 115 -5.99 -11.08 -9.61
C ILE A 115 -7.02 -11.56 -10.61
N TYR A 116 -7.59 -12.71 -10.29
CA TYR A 116 -8.67 -13.33 -11.03
C TYR A 116 -9.88 -13.52 -10.14
N GLU A 117 -11.05 -13.12 -10.63
CA GLU A 117 -12.33 -13.52 -10.05
C GLU A 117 -12.75 -14.87 -10.64
N LEU A 118 -13.07 -15.83 -9.77
CA LEU A 118 -13.49 -17.17 -10.18
C LEU A 118 -15.01 -17.25 -10.22
N ILE A 119 -15.56 -17.50 -11.41
CA ILE A 119 -17.00 -17.64 -11.63
C ILE A 119 -17.30 -19.07 -12.06
N LYS A 120 -18.07 -19.80 -11.26
CA LYS A 120 -18.53 -21.15 -11.60
C LYS A 120 -19.81 -21.08 -12.43
N SER A 121 -19.77 -21.61 -13.65
CA SER A 121 -20.96 -21.72 -14.51
C SER A 121 -21.11 -23.13 -15.07
N TYR A 122 -22.24 -23.76 -14.73
CA TYR A 122 -22.66 -25.14 -15.03
C TYR A 122 -21.70 -26.25 -14.60
N GLU A 123 -20.43 -26.20 -15.01
CA GLU A 123 -19.34 -27.13 -14.64
C GLU A 123 -17.93 -26.60 -15.02
N LYS A 124 -17.81 -25.37 -15.53
CA LYS A 124 -16.53 -24.74 -15.87
C LYS A 124 -16.27 -23.53 -14.98
N ILE A 125 -15.01 -23.39 -14.60
CA ILE A 125 -14.50 -22.23 -13.87
C ILE A 125 -14.03 -21.20 -14.90
N PHE A 126 -14.62 -20.02 -14.87
CA PHE A 126 -14.19 -18.87 -15.66
C PHE A 126 -13.35 -17.94 -14.79
N THR A 127 -12.22 -17.49 -15.31
CA THR A 127 -11.36 -16.49 -14.70
C THR A 127 -11.60 -15.13 -15.36
N ASN A 128 -11.94 -14.12 -14.56
CA ASN A 128 -12.02 -12.74 -15.02
C ASN A 128 -10.88 -11.93 -14.41
N ASN A 129 -10.05 -11.30 -15.25
CA ASN A 129 -8.92 -10.49 -14.77
C ASN A 129 -9.42 -9.18 -14.16
N LEU A 130 -8.94 -8.86 -12.96
CA LEU A 130 -9.27 -7.64 -12.23
C LEU A 130 -8.04 -6.76 -12.04
N ASN A 131 -8.25 -5.44 -12.13
CA ASN A 131 -7.22 -4.46 -11.82
C ASN A 131 -6.97 -4.42 -10.31
N LEU A 132 -5.73 -4.75 -9.92
CA LEU A 132 -5.26 -4.66 -8.54
C LEU A 132 -4.82 -3.23 -8.24
N THR A 133 -5.40 -2.62 -7.21
CA THR A 133 -4.90 -1.37 -6.61
C THR A 133 -4.24 -1.67 -5.28
N ILE A 134 -3.11 -1.02 -4.98
CA ILE A 134 -2.49 -1.14 -3.66
C ILE A 134 -3.10 -0.06 -2.77
N LYS A 135 -3.82 -0.45 -1.72
CA LYS A 135 -4.28 0.48 -0.68
C LYS A 135 -3.39 0.28 0.53
N SER A 136 -2.68 1.34 0.92
CA SER A 136 -1.85 1.35 2.12
C SER A 136 -2.50 2.23 3.17
N SER A 137 -2.65 1.72 4.40
CA SER A 137 -2.95 2.58 5.54
C SER A 137 -1.78 3.55 5.80
N GLU A 138 -2.03 4.71 6.43
CA GLU A 138 -0.96 5.64 6.82
C GLU A 138 0.10 4.95 7.69
N VAL A 139 -0.34 4.09 8.61
CA VAL A 139 0.57 3.32 9.48
C VAL A 139 1.41 2.33 8.67
N GLU A 140 0.81 1.65 7.70
CA GLU A 140 1.53 0.72 6.83
C GLU A 140 2.50 1.48 5.92
N MET A 141 2.08 2.60 5.35
CA MET A 141 2.92 3.45 4.51
C MET A 141 4.15 3.94 5.27
N ILE A 142 3.97 4.41 6.51
CA ILE A 142 5.10 4.79 7.37
C ILE A 142 5.99 3.59 7.65
N SER A 143 5.42 2.43 7.94
CA SER A 143 6.18 1.20 8.24
C SER A 143 6.99 0.70 7.05
N ILE A 144 6.41 0.72 5.84
CA ILE A 144 7.06 0.32 4.58
C ILE A 144 8.12 1.33 4.19
N ASN A 145 7.81 2.62 4.30
CA ASN A 145 8.80 3.67 4.08
C ASN A 145 9.94 3.52 5.07
N HIS A 146 9.66 3.14 6.33
CA HIS A 146 10.70 2.87 7.31
C HIS A 146 11.52 1.63 6.98
N SER A 147 10.91 0.52 6.53
CA SER A 147 11.66 -0.68 6.13
C SER A 147 12.52 -0.45 4.89
N ASN A 148 12.11 0.46 4.00
CA ASN A 148 12.86 0.81 2.79
C ASN A 148 13.97 1.83 3.04
N LYS A 149 14.11 2.37 4.27
CA LYS A 149 15.13 3.36 4.61
C LYS A 149 16.47 2.69 4.91
N TYR A 150 17.48 3.11 4.16
CA TYR A 150 18.89 2.86 4.48
C TYR A 150 19.52 4.01 5.29
N THR A 151 18.78 5.11 5.57
CA THR A 151 19.32 6.31 6.25
C THR A 151 18.39 6.85 7.35
N ASN A 152 18.97 7.48 8.39
CA ASN A 152 18.24 7.99 9.56
C ASN A 152 17.55 9.35 9.35
N ASN A 153 17.56 9.92 8.14
CA ASN A 153 17.07 11.28 7.90
C ASN A 153 15.66 11.28 7.28
N GLN A 154 14.64 11.33 8.13
CA GLN A 154 13.23 11.34 7.72
C GLN A 154 12.88 12.37 6.63
N LEU A 155 13.45 13.57 6.71
CA LEU A 155 13.23 14.64 5.71
C LEU A 155 13.82 14.29 4.33
N LYS A 156 14.97 13.61 4.29
CA LYS A 156 15.58 13.20 3.01
C LYS A 156 14.73 12.14 2.33
N ASP A 157 14.28 11.16 3.11
CA ASP A 157 13.47 10.07 2.56
C ASP A 157 12.12 10.57 2.00
N SER A 158 11.49 11.56 2.65
CA SER A 158 10.27 12.19 2.11
C SER A 158 10.54 12.88 0.77
N ILE A 159 11.61 13.68 0.69
CA ILE A 159 11.99 14.38 -0.54
C ILE A 159 12.38 13.39 -1.64
N ASP A 160 13.10 12.33 -1.31
CA ASP A 160 13.48 11.28 -2.25
C ASP A 160 12.23 10.53 -2.77
N GLY A 161 11.24 10.29 -1.91
CA GLY A 161 9.94 9.73 -2.28
C GLY A 161 9.17 10.61 -3.26
N ASP A 162 9.10 11.92 -2.99
CA ASP A 162 8.47 12.89 -3.89
C ASP A 162 9.23 12.97 -5.23
N PHE A 163 10.55 13.01 -5.19
CA PHE A 163 11.39 13.04 -6.38
C PHE A 163 11.21 11.79 -7.26
N ASN A 164 11.17 10.61 -6.64
CA ASN A 164 10.92 9.35 -7.34
C ASN A 164 9.53 9.32 -7.97
N SER A 165 8.52 9.86 -7.27
CA SER A 165 7.16 9.96 -7.80
C SER A 165 7.08 10.90 -9.01
N ILE A 166 7.76 12.05 -8.96
CA ILE A 166 7.89 12.99 -10.09
C ILE A 166 8.66 12.35 -11.25
N SER A 167 9.76 11.65 -10.97
CA SER A 167 10.55 10.93 -11.97
C SER A 167 9.73 9.86 -12.68
N LEU A 168 8.91 9.11 -11.93
CA LEU A 168 8.00 8.11 -12.46
C LEU A 168 6.93 8.75 -13.35
N LEU A 169 6.33 9.86 -12.91
CA LEU A 169 5.37 10.61 -13.71
C LEU A 169 6.01 11.11 -15.00
N HIS A 170 7.23 11.64 -14.93
CA HIS A 170 7.98 12.07 -16.11
C HIS A 170 8.27 10.89 -17.06
N SER A 171 8.67 9.73 -16.54
CA SER A 171 8.86 8.52 -17.34
C SER A 171 7.57 8.06 -18.04
N ARG A 172 6.41 8.17 -17.38
CA ARG A 172 5.12 7.85 -17.99
C ARG A 172 4.70 8.88 -19.05
N LEU A 173 4.89 10.17 -18.77
CA LEU A 173 4.63 11.23 -19.74
C LEU A 173 5.50 11.10 -20.98
N SER A 174 6.78 10.74 -20.82
CA SER A 174 7.67 10.55 -21.97
C SER A 174 7.24 9.40 -22.86
N VAL A 175 6.69 8.31 -22.31
CA VAL A 175 6.08 7.21 -23.09
C VAL A 175 4.87 7.71 -23.89
N ILE A 176 4.00 8.52 -23.27
CA ILE A 176 2.82 9.10 -23.95
C ILE A 176 3.26 10.03 -25.09
N VAL A 177 4.25 10.89 -24.84
CA VAL A 177 4.79 11.80 -25.87
C VAL A 177 5.45 11.03 -27.01
N ASN A 178 6.23 9.98 -26.70
CA ASN A 178 6.82 9.12 -27.71
C ASN A 178 5.77 8.38 -28.54
N TYR A 179 4.68 7.93 -27.91
CA TYR A 179 3.55 7.34 -28.61
C TYR A 179 2.89 8.35 -29.57
N LEU A 180 2.59 9.57 -29.11
CA LEU A 180 2.02 10.61 -29.96
C LEU A 180 2.94 10.98 -31.13
N ASN A 181 4.25 11.07 -30.90
CA ASN A 181 5.23 11.33 -31.95
C ASN A 181 5.31 10.18 -32.99
N SER A 182 5.14 8.93 -32.53
CA SER A 182 5.12 7.76 -33.43
C SER A 182 3.86 7.67 -34.29
N LEU A 183 2.76 8.30 -33.84
CA LEU A 183 1.49 8.25 -34.52
C LEU A 183 1.41 9.17 -35.74
N GLY A 184 2.23 10.23 -35.80
CA GLY A 184 2.32 11.15 -36.94
C GLY A 184 0.95 11.69 -37.36
N ASP A 185 0.47 11.24 -38.53
CA ASP A 185 -0.83 11.63 -39.13
C ASP A 185 -1.97 10.60 -38.91
N SER A 186 -1.72 9.46 -38.24
CA SER A 186 -2.79 8.51 -37.91
C SER A 186 -3.67 9.05 -36.78
N GLN A 187 -4.99 8.83 -36.88
CA GLN A 187 -5.90 9.21 -35.80
C GLN A 187 -5.61 8.39 -34.54
N PRO A 188 -5.46 9.03 -33.36
CA PRO A 188 -5.29 8.30 -32.10
C PRO A 188 -6.54 7.52 -31.77
N ASP A 189 -6.33 6.39 -31.09
CA ASP A 189 -7.43 5.60 -30.55
C ASP A 189 -8.37 6.49 -29.71
N PRO A 190 -9.70 6.37 -29.88
CA PRO A 190 -10.66 7.23 -29.22
C PRO A 190 -10.58 7.16 -27.69
N GLU A 191 -10.13 6.03 -27.13
CA GLU A 191 -9.92 5.86 -25.69
C GLU A 191 -8.74 6.70 -25.17
N ILE A 192 -7.62 6.75 -25.90
CA ILE A 192 -6.45 7.55 -25.52
C ILE A 192 -6.79 9.05 -25.61
N ASN A 193 -7.54 9.45 -26.64
CA ASN A 193 -8.00 10.84 -26.76
C ASN A 193 -8.96 11.23 -25.63
N ALA A 194 -9.88 10.35 -25.22
CA ALA A 194 -10.75 10.59 -24.07
C ALA A 194 -9.93 10.73 -22.77
N MET A 195 -8.91 9.88 -22.59
CA MET A 195 -8.02 9.93 -21.43
C MET A 195 -7.18 11.22 -21.43
N LEU A 196 -6.63 11.63 -22.57
CA LEU A 196 -5.88 12.90 -22.70
C LEU A 196 -6.75 14.13 -22.43
N ASN A 197 -7.99 14.14 -22.93
CA ASN A 197 -8.94 15.20 -22.63
C ASN A 197 -9.29 15.25 -21.13
N SER A 198 -9.44 14.09 -20.49
CA SER A 198 -9.66 14.02 -19.04
C SER A 198 -8.47 14.57 -18.26
N LEU A 199 -7.24 14.26 -18.70
CA LEU A 199 -6.02 14.78 -18.10
C LEU A 199 -5.93 16.29 -18.28
N TYR A 200 -6.23 16.80 -19.48
CA TYR A 200 -6.25 18.23 -19.75
C TYR A 200 -7.24 18.97 -18.84
N HIS A 201 -8.44 18.41 -18.64
CA HIS A 201 -9.42 18.98 -17.73
C HIS A 201 -8.98 18.92 -16.26
N LEU A 202 -8.26 17.87 -15.86
CA LEU A 202 -7.71 17.75 -14.51
C LEU A 202 -6.61 18.79 -14.25
N LEU A 203 -5.77 19.10 -15.23
CA LEU A 203 -4.71 20.11 -15.07
C LEU A 203 -5.26 21.55 -15.05
N ASN A 204 -6.46 21.77 -15.57
CA ASN A 204 -7.05 23.11 -15.70
C ASN A 204 -7.91 23.53 -14.49
N THR A 205 -7.68 22.97 -13.30
CA THR A 205 -8.37 23.35 -12.06
C THR A 205 -7.76 24.62 -11.43
N ASP A 206 -7.70 25.71 -12.18
CA ASP A 206 -7.37 27.04 -11.66
C ASP A 206 -8.62 27.66 -11.03
N SER A 207 -9.14 27.05 -9.96
CA SER A 207 -10.26 27.64 -9.22
C SER A 207 -9.75 28.70 -8.25
N HIS A 208 -10.39 29.87 -8.20
CA HIS A 208 -10.07 30.91 -7.22
C HIS A 208 -10.24 30.41 -5.78
N GLN A 209 -11.21 29.52 -5.55
CA GLN A 209 -11.45 28.87 -4.25
C GLN A 209 -10.23 28.06 -3.78
N TYR A 210 -9.61 27.30 -4.68
CA TYR A 210 -8.39 26.55 -4.35
C TYR A 210 -7.23 27.46 -3.93
N LYS A 211 -7.07 28.62 -4.59
CA LYS A 211 -5.99 29.57 -4.24
C LYS A 211 -6.20 30.18 -2.86
N ASP A 212 -7.44 30.50 -2.51
CA ASP A 212 -7.75 31.04 -1.18
C ASP A 212 -7.53 29.98 -0.10
N GLU A 213 -8.00 28.75 -0.31
CA GLU A 213 -7.81 27.62 0.61
C GLU A 213 -6.31 27.27 0.77
N PHE A 214 -5.57 27.19 -0.34
CA PHE A 214 -4.13 26.99 -0.34
C PHE A 214 -3.40 28.07 0.45
N ASN A 215 -3.75 29.34 0.27
CA ASN A 215 -3.14 30.44 1.02
C ASN A 215 -3.44 30.34 2.52
N THR A 216 -4.65 29.92 2.90
CA THR A 216 -4.98 29.71 4.32
C THR A 216 -4.17 28.58 4.94
N GLU A 217 -4.09 27.43 4.29
CA GLU A 217 -3.31 26.29 4.77
C GLU A 217 -1.80 26.60 4.80
N PHE A 218 -1.30 27.30 3.79
CA PHE A 218 0.08 27.77 3.74
C PHE A 218 0.41 28.72 4.90
N ASN A 219 -0.46 29.68 5.20
CA ASN A 219 -0.26 30.58 6.32
C ASN A 219 -0.29 29.83 7.66
N ASP A 220 -1.22 28.88 7.83
CA ASP A 220 -1.34 28.09 9.06
C ASP A 220 -0.11 27.19 9.29
N THR A 221 0.37 26.52 8.24
CA THR A 221 1.59 25.69 8.29
C THR A 221 2.83 26.54 8.60
N GLN A 222 2.94 27.75 8.04
CA GLN A 222 4.03 28.68 8.38
C GLN A 222 3.97 29.15 9.84
N LEU A 223 2.79 29.56 10.31
CA LEU A 223 2.60 30.03 11.69
C LEU A 223 2.91 28.93 12.70
N THR A 224 2.44 27.71 12.47
CA THR A 224 2.73 26.55 13.33
C THR A 224 4.21 26.20 13.33
N THR A 225 4.87 26.25 12.17
CA THR A 225 6.33 26.03 12.05
C THR A 225 7.11 27.11 12.80
N LEU A 226 6.70 28.37 12.70
CA LEU A 226 7.34 29.48 13.41
C LEU A 226 7.17 29.37 14.93
N LEU A 227 5.98 29.01 15.41
CA LEU A 227 5.73 28.76 16.83
C LEU A 227 6.55 27.58 17.35
N SER A 228 6.69 26.50 16.57
CA SER A 228 7.55 25.37 16.90
C SER A 228 9.04 25.80 17.00
N SER A 229 9.52 26.60 16.05
CA SER A 229 10.87 27.17 16.07
C SER A 229 11.12 28.08 17.28
N LEU A 230 10.17 28.93 17.64
CA LEU A 230 10.26 29.76 18.85
C LEU A 230 10.25 28.91 20.13
N THR A 231 9.42 27.87 20.19
CA THR A 231 9.34 26.96 21.33
C THR A 231 10.65 26.17 21.50
N THR A 232 11.23 25.69 20.41
CA THR A 232 12.54 25.00 20.43
C THR A 232 13.68 25.94 20.78
N SER A 233 13.66 27.18 20.30
CA SER A 233 14.64 28.21 20.65
C SER A 233 14.58 28.58 22.14
N THR A 234 13.38 28.82 22.68
CA THR A 234 13.18 29.11 24.10
C THR A 234 13.58 27.92 24.99
N ASN A 235 13.29 26.69 24.57
CA ASN A 235 13.75 25.49 25.28
C ASN A 235 15.29 25.36 25.26
N SER A 236 15.92 25.71 24.14
CA SER A 236 17.39 25.73 24.02
C SER A 236 18.02 26.81 24.90
N LEU A 237 17.41 28.00 24.97
CA LEU A 237 17.82 29.07 25.89
C LEU A 237 17.67 28.65 27.35
N ASN A 238 16.56 28.01 27.71
CA ASN A 238 16.35 27.48 29.06
C ASN A 238 17.41 26.43 29.41
N SER A 239 17.72 25.54 28.48
CA SER A 239 18.79 24.54 28.64
C SER A 239 20.17 25.18 28.81
N LEU A 240 20.47 26.27 28.10
CA LEU A 240 21.71 27.03 28.26
C LEU A 240 21.76 27.71 29.64
N LEU A 241 20.66 28.34 30.05
CA LEU A 241 20.56 29.00 31.34
C LEU A 241 20.75 28.02 32.50
N ASN A 242 20.17 26.83 32.40
CA ASN A 242 20.39 25.74 33.36
C ASN A 242 21.87 25.32 33.41
N LYS A 243 22.52 25.15 32.26
CA LYS A 243 23.96 24.84 32.21
C LYS A 243 24.81 25.95 32.82
N PHE A 244 24.47 27.21 32.55
CA PHE A 244 25.16 28.37 33.11
C PHE A 244 25.03 28.43 34.64
N GLN A 245 23.83 28.19 35.18
CA GLN A 245 23.61 28.12 36.63
C GLN A 245 24.45 27.02 37.30
N VAL A 246 24.53 25.83 36.68
CA VAL A 246 25.38 24.74 37.21
C VAL A 246 26.85 25.14 37.24
N ILE A 247 27.34 25.77 36.17
CA ILE A 247 28.72 26.26 36.10
C ILE A 247 28.96 27.32 37.17
N ASN A 248 28.07 28.30 37.30
CA ASN A 248 28.26 29.38 38.27
C ASN A 248 28.24 28.88 39.72
N ASN A 249 27.31 27.97 40.05
CA ASN A 249 27.27 27.34 41.37
C ASN A 249 28.54 26.51 41.65
N SER A 250 29.13 25.88 40.63
CA SER A 250 30.40 25.15 40.78
C SER A 250 31.60 26.08 41.03
N PHE A 251 31.60 27.28 40.43
CA PHE A 251 32.61 28.30 40.70
C PHE A 251 32.48 28.90 42.11
N ASP A 252 31.26 29.13 42.59
CA ASP A 252 31.02 29.63 43.95
C ASP A 252 31.48 28.61 45.02
N LEU A 253 31.31 27.30 44.78
CA LEU A 253 31.82 26.24 45.66
C LEU A 253 33.35 26.17 45.70
N LEU A 254 34.03 26.44 44.57
CA LEU A 254 35.49 26.49 44.52
C LEU A 254 36.05 27.74 45.20
N ALA A 255 35.34 28.86 45.12
CA ALA A 255 35.71 30.11 45.79
C ALA A 255 35.55 30.04 47.32
N GLN A 256 34.64 29.20 47.83
CA GLN A 256 34.45 28.98 49.28
C GLN A 256 35.45 27.97 49.89
N GLN A 257 36.25 27.27 49.08
CA GLN A 257 37.27 26.31 49.52
C GLN A 257 38.70 26.91 49.59
N GLN A 258 38.87 28.20 49.28
CA GLN A 258 40.12 28.95 49.47
C GLN A 258 40.00 29.94 50.63
#